data_AF-A0A9P6T5T4-F1
#
_entry.id   AF-A0A9P6T5T4-F1
#
_cell.length_a   1.000
_cell.length_b   1.000
_cell.length_c   1.000
_cell.angle_alpha   90.00
_cell.angle_beta   90.00
_cell.angle_gamma   90.00
#
_symmetry.space_group_name_H-M   'P 1'
#
loop_
_entity.id
_entity.type
_entity.pdbx_description
1 polymer ?
#
loop_
_entity_poly.entity_id
_entity_poly.type
_entity_poly.pdbx_seq_one_letter_code
_entity_poly.pdbx_strand_id
1 'polypeptide(L)' 'HVPLPLYSDDTSGNVSKKFNKHMFIYCTLSSLPPKLTDQEFNVHPLACSNIASVFKLADQIIEEV' A
#
# COMPACT_ATOMS: atom_id res chain seq x y z
N HIS A 1 -20.71 -3.10 7.07
CA HIS A 1 -19.24 -3.26 7.07
C HIS A 1 -18.80 -3.29 5.62
N VAL A 2 -18.00 -2.32 5.17
CA VAL A 2 -17.45 -2.32 3.80
C VAL A 2 -16.06 -2.96 3.88
N PRO A 3 -15.71 -3.96 3.04
CA PRO A 3 -14.37 -4.52 3.03
C PRO A 3 -13.37 -3.45 2.59
N LEU A 4 -12.25 -3.35 3.32
CA LEU A 4 -11.16 -2.45 3.00
C LEU A 4 -9.90 -3.27 2.70
N PRO A 5 -9.75 -3.77 1.45
CA PRO A 5 -8.59 -4.55 1.06
C PRO A 5 -7.30 -3.73 1.19
N LEU A 6 -6.35 -4.30 1.92
CA LEU A 6 -4.99 -3.80 2.10
C LEU A 6 -4.03 -4.66 1.30
N TYR A 7 -3.10 -4.01 0.59
CA TYR A 7 -2.02 -4.70 -0.11
C TYR A 7 -0.72 -3.92 0.03
N SER A 8 0.40 -4.62 -0.13
CA SER A 8 1.73 -4.03 -0.08
C SER A 8 2.48 -4.28 -1.38
N ASP A 9 3.18 -3.27 -1.85
CA ASP A 9 4.01 -3.34 -3.04
C ASP A 9 5.41 -2.78 -2.79
N ASP A 10 6.41 -3.41 -3.41
CA ASP A 10 7.80 -3.00 -3.38
C ASP A 10 8.12 -2.17 -4.62
N THR A 11 8.17 -0.85 -4.43
CA THR A 11 8.48 0.09 -5.52
C THR A 11 9.98 0.13 -5.88
N SER A 12 10.82 -0.69 -5.24
CA SER A 12 12.27 -0.73 -5.46
C SER A 12 12.68 -1.17 -6.88
N GLY A 13 11.78 -1.83 -7.62
CA GLY A 13 11.99 -2.24 -9.01
C GLY A 13 12.06 -1.08 -10.02
N ASN A 14 11.78 0.16 -9.59
CA ASN A 14 11.91 1.32 -10.46
C ASN A 14 13.40 1.66 -10.67
N VAL A 15 13.89 1.48 -11.90
CA VAL A 15 15.32 1.62 -12.29
C VAL A 15 15.90 3.00 -11.96
N SER A 16 15.04 4.02 -11.82
CA SER A 16 15.39 5.38 -11.40
C SER A 16 15.62 5.54 -9.89
N LYS A 17 15.14 4.61 -9.05
CA LYS A 17 15.23 4.63 -7.58
C LYS A 17 16.09 3.50 -7.01
N LYS A 18 17.19 3.17 -7.71
CA LYS A 18 18.14 2.07 -7.40
C LYS A 18 18.66 1.99 -5.95
N PHE A 19 18.54 3.05 -5.15
CA PHE A 19 19.11 3.12 -3.80
C PHE A 19 18.09 3.36 -2.68
N ASN A 20 16.78 3.34 -2.97
CA ASN A 20 15.76 3.56 -1.95
C ASN A 20 14.65 2.53 -2.12
N LYS A 21 14.82 1.39 -1.41
CA LYS A 21 13.78 0.36 -1.32
C LYS A 21 12.67 0.92 -0.43
N HIS A 22 11.59 1.41 -1.03
CA HIS A 22 10.42 1.88 -0.30
C HIS A 22 9.33 0.83 -0.39
N MET A 23 8.98 0.27 0.77
CA MET A 23 7.81 -0.57 0.93
C MET A 23 6.61 0.32 1.19
N PHE A 24 5.58 0.18 0.36
CA PHE A 24 4.33 0.92 0.52
C PHE A 24 3.21 -0.04 0.92
N ILE A 25 2.28 0.48 1.74
CA ILE A 25 0.99 -0.15 2.00
C ILE A 25 -0.10 0.74 1.44
N TYR A 26 -1.00 0.11 0.68
CA TYR A 26 -2.12 0.74 0.01
C TYR A 26 -3.44 0.14 0.48
N CYS A 27 -4.48 0.93 0.30
CA CYS A 27 -5.84 0.61 0.63
C CYS A 27 -6.76 1.01 -0.53
N THR A 28 -7.72 0.15 -0.87
CA THR A 28 -8.70 0.42 -1.93
C THR A 28 -10.12 0.19 -1.43
N LEU A 29 -11.07 0.92 -2.01
CA LEU A 29 -12.49 0.72 -1.72
C LEU A 29 -13.02 -0.46 -2.55
N SER A 30 -13.43 -1.55 -1.89
CA SER A 30 -13.84 -2.79 -2.57
C SER A 30 -15.23 -2.76 -3.20
N SER A 31 -15.90 -1.60 -3.22
CA SER A 31 -17.26 -1.46 -3.76
C SER A 31 -17.30 -1.27 -5.28
N LEU A 32 -16.13 -1.22 -5.93
CA LEU A 32 -15.97 -0.93 -7.34
C LEU A 32 -15.50 -2.17 -8.14
N PRO A 33 -15.82 -2.27 -9.45
CA PRO A 33 -15.28 -3.32 -10.31
C PRO A 33 -13.75 -3.27 -10.37
N PRO A 34 -13.03 -4.41 -10.54
CA PRO A 34 -11.57 -4.47 -10.47
C PRO A 34 -10.84 -3.43 -11.35
N LYS A 35 -11.33 -3.24 -12.58
CA LYS A 35 -10.78 -2.26 -13.53
C LYS A 35 -10.88 -0.80 -13.07
N LEU A 36 -11.82 -0.51 -12.18
CA LEU A 36 -12.01 0.81 -11.61
C LEU A 36 -11.24 0.91 -10.29
N THR A 37 -11.25 -0.15 -9.46
CA THR A 37 -10.52 -0.21 -8.19
C THR A 37 -9.01 -0.05 -8.37
N ASP A 38 -8.44 -0.63 -9.44
CA ASP A 38 -7.00 -0.54 -9.76
C ASP A 38 -6.57 0.83 -10.35
N GLN A 39 -7.50 1.79 -10.48
CA GLN A 39 -7.16 3.13 -10.95
C GLN A 39 -6.55 3.94 -9.81
N GLU A 40 -5.50 4.71 -10.12
CA GLU A 40 -4.65 5.40 -9.13
C GLU A 40 -5.44 6.32 -8.17
N PHE A 41 -6.60 6.84 -8.57
CA PHE A 41 -7.43 7.69 -7.71
C PHE A 41 -8.22 6.92 -6.65
N ASN A 42 -8.46 5.62 -6.85
CA ASN A 42 -9.15 4.75 -5.90
C ASN A 42 -8.17 4.03 -4.97
N VAL A 43 -6.86 4.16 -5.24
CA VAL A 43 -5.78 3.60 -4.44
C VAL A 43 -5.26 4.68 -3.49
N HIS A 44 -5.43 4.45 -2.20
CA HIS A 44 -4.99 5.38 -1.16
C HIS A 44 -3.70 4.86 -0.50
N PRO A 45 -2.58 5.61 -0.55
CA PRO A 45 -1.36 5.23 0.17
C PRO A 45 -1.52 5.51 1.66
N LEU A 46 -1.25 4.51 2.50
CA LEU A 46 -1.38 4.62 3.96
C LEU A 46 -0.04 4.82 4.65
N ALA A 47 0.95 4.02 4.28
CA ALA A 47 2.25 4.04 4.93
C ALA A 47 3.38 3.75 3.93
N CYS A 48 4.55 4.30 4.23
CA CYS A 48 5.78 4.10 3.46
C CYS A 48 6.96 3.98 4.42
N SER A 49 7.84 2.99 4.20
CA SER A 49 9.12 2.93 4.89
C SER A 49 10.23 2.44 3.97
N ASN A 50 11.42 2.99 4.20
CA ASN A 50 12.66 2.59 3.56
C ASN A 50 13.45 1.52 4.34
N ILE A 51 13.00 1.19 5.56
CA ILE A 51 13.72 0.30 6.49
C ILE A 51 12.78 -0.80 7.01
N ALA A 52 11.51 -0.47 7.26
CA ALA A 52 10.54 -1.39 7.84
C ALA A 52 9.97 -2.34 6.78
N SER A 53 9.86 -3.62 7.14
CA SER A 53 9.16 -4.63 6.34
C SER A 53 7.65 -4.45 6.43
N VAL A 54 6.91 -5.09 5.52
CA VAL A 54 5.43 -5.04 5.45
C VAL A 54 4.78 -5.31 6.80
N PHE A 55 5.28 -6.32 7.52
CA PHE A 55 4.69 -6.73 8.79
C PHE A 55 4.75 -5.62 9.83
N LYS A 56 5.90 -4.93 9.94
CA LYS A 56 6.08 -3.84 10.89
C LYS A 56 5.26 -2.60 10.53
N LEU A 57 5.08 -2.36 9.23
CA LEU A 57 4.17 -1.32 8.74
C LEU A 57 2.70 -1.68 9.01
N ALA A 58 2.33 -2.95 8.90
CA ALA A 58 0.99 -3.42 9.19
C ALA A 58 0.67 -3.35 10.69
N ASP A 59 1.61 -3.72 11.57
CA ASP A 59 1.45 -3.58 13.02
C ASP A 59 1.13 -2.12 13.41
N GLN A 60 1.85 -1.16 12.82
CA GLN A 60 1.59 0.26 13.03
C GLN A 60 0.18 0.67 12.57
N ILE A 61 -0.31 0.15 11.45
CA ILE A 61 -1.67 0.45 10.96
C ILE A 61 -2.73 -0.18 11.88
N ILE A 62 -2.49 -1.37 12.43
CA ILE A 62 -3.42 -2.04 13.34
C ILE A 62 -3.53 -1.30 14.68
N GLU A 63 -2.45 -0.68 15.16
CA GLU A 63 -2.50 0.14 16.38
C GLU A 63 -3.31 1.44 16.20
N GLU A 64 -3.42 1.95 14.98
CA GLU A 64 -4.08 3.23 14.65
C GLU A 64 -5.55 3.08 14.20
N VAL A 65 -5.99 1.86 13.85
CA VAL A 65 -7.34 1.53 13.37
C VAL A 65 -8.22 1.02 14.51
#